data_AF-A0A957ZM79-F1
#
_entry.id   AF-A0A957ZM79-F1
#
_cell.length_a   1.000
_cell.length_b   1.000
_cell.length_c   1.000
_cell.angle_alpha   90.00
_cell.angle_beta   90.00
_cell.angle_gamma   90.00
#
_symmetry.space_group_name_H-M   'P 1'
#
loop_
_entity.id
_entity.type
_entity.pdbx_description
1 polymer ?
#
loop_
_entity_poly.entity_id
_entity_poly.type
_entity_poly.pdbx_seq_one_letter_code
_entity_poly.pdbx_strand_id
1 'polypeptide(L)'
;MKRKQYQVDAFARRVFEGNPAAVCPLESWLPDATLQAIAMENNLSETAFFVPDGPSFHLRWFTPVAEVDLCGHATLATAHV
;
A
#
# COMPACT_ATOMS: atom_id res chain seq x y z
N MET A 1 -6.38 11.69 -14.13
CA MET A 1 -6.16 12.24 -12.78
C MET A 1 -4.87 11.64 -12.24
N LYS A 2 -3.92 12.43 -11.72
CA LYS A 2 -2.64 11.92 -11.19
C LYS A 2 -2.82 11.47 -9.74
N ARG A 3 -2.20 10.35 -9.36
CA ARG A 3 -2.10 9.88 -7.97
C ARG A 3 -0.63 9.65 -7.63
N LYS A 4 -0.25 9.91 -6.38
CA LYS A 4 1.10 9.59 -5.89
C LYS A 4 1.14 8.13 -5.46
N GLN A 5 2.23 7.46 -5.78
CA GLN A 5 2.54 6.11 -5.34
C GLN A 5 4.03 6.05 -5.01
N TYR A 6 4.35 5.29 -3.97
CA TYR A 6 5.71 4.96 -3.58
C TYR A 6 5.88 3.44 -3.67
N GLN A 7 7.09 2.99 -3.99
CA GLN A 7 7.48 1.60 -3.81
C GLN A 7 8.59 1.57 -2.77
N VAL A 8 8.40 0.77 -1.72
CA VAL A 8 9.31 0.69 -0.57
C VAL A 8 9.66 -0.77 -0.33
N ASP A 9 10.96 -1.03 -0.25
CA ASP A 9 11.51 -2.33 0.13
C ASP A 9 11.59 -2.41 1.65
N ALA A 10 10.57 -3.00 2.28
CA ALA A 10 10.51 -3.13 3.73
C ALA A 10 11.57 -4.13 4.24
N PHE A 11 12.11 -3.87 5.44
CA PHE A 11 13.21 -4.64 6.04
C PHE A 11 14.52 -4.62 5.22
N ALA A 12 14.73 -3.60 4.39
CA ALA A 12 15.92 -3.45 3.57
C ALA A 12 16.77 -2.23 3.97
N ARG A 13 18.09 -2.31 3.71
CA ARG A 13 19.02 -1.16 3.80
C ARG A 13 19.39 -0.59 2.43
N ARG A 14 19.11 -1.33 1.36
CA ARG A 14 19.37 -1.00 -0.04
C ARG A 14 18.19 -1.45 -0.88
N VAL A 15 18.02 -0.84 -2.04
CA VAL A 15 17.03 -1.28 -3.04
C VAL A 15 17.33 -2.70 -3.51
N PHE A 16 16.28 -3.41 -3.92
CA PHE A 16 16.32 -4.81 -4.39
C PHE A 16 16.63 -5.84 -3.30
N GLU A 17 16.44 -5.49 -2.04
CA GLU A 17 16.49 -6.38 -0.88
C GLU A 17 15.14 -6.34 -0.14
N GLY A 18 14.94 -7.19 0.87
CA GLY A 18 13.73 -7.14 1.70
C GLY A 18 12.46 -7.55 0.96
N ASN A 19 11.32 -6.97 1.36
CA ASN A 19 10.01 -7.27 0.78
C ASN A 19 9.34 -6.00 0.22
N PRO A 20 9.15 -5.90 -1.11
CA PRO A 20 8.60 -4.71 -1.74
C PRO A 20 7.09 -4.56 -1.49
N ALA A 21 6.68 -3.34 -1.16
CA ALA A 21 5.28 -2.94 -1.12
C ALA A 21 5.05 -1.65 -1.90
N ALA A 22 3.94 -1.55 -2.61
CA ALA A 22 3.44 -0.27 -3.10
C ALA A 22 2.67 0.44 -1.98
N VAL A 23 2.84 1.75 -1.86
CA VAL A 23 2.13 2.59 -0.88
C VAL A 23 1.44 3.73 -1.61
N CYS A 24 0.13 3.83 -1.44
CA CYS A 24 -0.75 4.76 -2.13
C CYS A 24 -1.49 5.66 -1.12
N PRO A 25 -0.96 6.86 -0.81
CA PRO A 25 -1.68 7.84 -0.01
C PRO A 25 -2.92 8.35 -0.74
N LEU A 26 -4.05 8.38 -0.05
CA LEU A 26 -5.34 8.83 -0.60
C LEU A 26 -5.94 9.92 0.31
N GLU A 27 -6.70 10.84 -0.28
CA GLU A 27 -7.49 11.83 0.49
C GLU A 27 -8.83 11.25 0.96
N SER A 28 -9.36 10.26 0.22
CA SER A 28 -10.60 9.54 0.51
C SER A 28 -10.58 8.16 -0.13
N TRP A 29 -11.40 7.25 0.38
CA TRP A 29 -11.46 5.89 -0.13
C TRP A 29 -11.98 5.84 -1.58
N LEU A 30 -11.30 5.05 -2.40
CA LEU A 30 -11.77 4.68 -3.72
C LEU A 30 -12.70 3.47 -3.60
N PRO A 31 -13.50 3.17 -4.65
CA PRO A 31 -14.25 1.92 -4.70
C PRO A 31 -13.32 0.72 -4.58
N ASP A 32 -13.75 -0.34 -3.89
CA ASP A 32 -12.92 -1.53 -3.63
C ASP A 32 -12.39 -2.16 -4.91
N ALA A 33 -13.22 -2.22 -5.97
CA ALA A 33 -12.80 -2.70 -7.28
C ALA A 33 -11.65 -1.88 -7.88
N THR A 34 -11.58 -0.58 -7.59
CA THR A 34 -10.46 0.27 -8.03
C THR A 34 -9.21 0.02 -7.19
N LEU A 35 -9.34 -0.15 -5.87
CA LEU A 35 -8.21 -0.51 -5.01
C LEU A 35 -7.61 -1.86 -5.43
N GLN A 36 -8.46 -2.86 -5.65
CA GLN A 36 -8.06 -4.18 -6.13
C GLN A 36 -7.40 -4.11 -7.52
N ALA A 37 -7.94 -3.32 -8.44
CA ALA A 37 -7.36 -3.16 -9.78
C ALA A 37 -5.97 -2.50 -9.73
N ILE A 38 -5.76 -1.51 -8.84
CA ILE A 38 -4.44 -0.91 -8.64
C ILE A 38 -3.46 -1.93 -8.06
N ALA A 39 -3.89 -2.72 -7.06
CA ALA A 39 -3.03 -3.74 -6.47
C ALA A 39 -2.65 -4.83 -7.48
N MET A 40 -3.60 -5.23 -8.33
CA MET A 40 -3.37 -6.16 -9.44
C MET A 40 -2.39 -5.58 -10.46
N GLU A 41 -2.55 -4.32 -10.86
CA GLU A 41 -1.65 -3.64 -11.82
C GLU A 41 -0.22 -3.51 -11.29
N ASN A 42 -0.07 -3.21 -9.99
CA ASN A 42 1.23 -3.12 -9.35
C ASN A 42 1.97 -4.47 -9.31
N ASN A 43 1.24 -5.57 -9.18
CA ASN A 43 1.76 -6.94 -9.14
C ASN A 43 2.94 -7.13 -8.17
N LEU A 44 2.90 -6.45 -7.03
CA LEU A 44 3.79 -6.67 -5.88
C LEU A 44 3.11 -7.59 -4.86
N SER A 45 3.84 -8.01 -3.82
CA SER A 45 3.27 -8.78 -2.71
C SER A 45 2.00 -8.11 -2.18
N GLU A 46 2.10 -6.81 -1.87
CA GLU A 46 0.98 -5.99 -1.42
C GLU A 46 1.07 -4.55 -1.93
N THR A 47 -0.11 -3.97 -2.14
CA THR A 47 -0.33 -2.53 -2.20
C THR A 47 -1.07 -2.08 -0.96
N ALA A 48 -0.48 -1.16 -0.20
CA ALA A 48 -1.09 -0.51 0.94
C ALA A 48 -1.75 0.82 0.53
N PHE A 49 -2.96 1.04 0.99
CA PHE A 49 -3.70 2.29 0.80
C PHE A 49 -4.04 2.88 2.16
N PHE A 50 -3.84 4.18 2.33
CA PHE A 50 -4.23 4.86 3.56
C PHE A 50 -4.94 6.18 3.30
N VAL A 51 -5.85 6.52 4.22
CA VAL A 51 -6.54 7.81 4.27
C VAL A 51 -6.39 8.42 5.67
N PRO A 52 -6.26 9.75 5.80
CA PRO A 52 -6.28 10.43 7.09
C PRO A 52 -7.61 10.19 7.84
N ASP A 53 -7.52 10.00 9.15
CA ASP A 53 -8.64 9.92 10.09
C ASP A 53 -8.31 10.72 11.37
N GLY A 54 -8.50 12.04 11.29
CA GLY A 54 -8.12 12.97 12.35
C GLY A 54 -6.61 12.90 12.67
N PRO A 55 -6.19 12.55 13.90
CA PRO A 55 -4.78 12.36 14.23
C PRO A 55 -4.22 10.99 13.82
N SER A 56 -5.05 10.10 13.27
CA SER A 56 -4.73 8.73 12.89
C SER A 56 -4.87 8.52 11.38
N PHE A 57 -4.63 7.29 10.94
CA PHE A 57 -4.85 6.87 9.55
C PHE A 57 -5.60 5.55 9.53
N HIS A 58 -6.55 5.42 8.60
CA HIS A 58 -7.06 4.11 8.23
C HIS A 58 -6.18 3.52 7.14
N LEU A 59 -5.91 2.21 7.25
CA LEU A 59 -4.98 1.49 6.40
C LEU A 59 -5.67 0.20 5.91
N ARG A 60 -5.52 -0.08 4.61
CA ARG A 60 -6.00 -1.30 3.95
C ARG A 60 -4.89 -1.89 3.09
N TRP A 61 -4.86 -3.22 2.97
CA TRP A 61 -3.82 -3.94 2.23
C TRP A 61 -4.44 -4.86 1.21
N PHE A 62 -3.91 -4.82 0.00
CA PHE A 62 -4.39 -5.63 -1.10
C PHE A 62 -3.24 -6.39 -1.71
N THR A 63 -3.40 -7.70 -1.82
CA THR A 63 -2.63 -8.51 -2.77
C THR A 63 -3.17 -8.27 -4.19
N PRO A 64 -2.52 -8.80 -5.25
CA PRO A 64 -3.05 -8.72 -6.61
C PRO A 64 -4.45 -9.35 -6.79
N VAL A 65 -4.89 -10.21 -5.87
CA VAL A 65 -6.12 -11.00 -6.02
C VAL A 65 -7.22 -10.69 -4.99
N ALA A 66 -6.85 -10.19 -3.80
CA ALA A 66 -7.80 -9.92 -2.72
C ALA A 66 -7.25 -8.91 -1.69
N GLU A 67 -8.16 -8.28 -0.95
CA GLU A 67 -7.87 -7.60 0.31
C GLU A 67 -7.46 -8.60 1.39
N VAL A 68 -6.55 -8.19 2.28
CA VAL A 68 -6.11 -8.98 3.44
C VAL A 68 -6.27 -8.19 4.72
N ASP A 69 -6.59 -8.89 5.82
CA ASP A 69 -6.93 -8.26 7.10
C ASP A 69 -5.75 -7.53 7.76
N LEU A 70 -4.51 -7.98 7.49
CA LEU A 70 -3.30 -7.40 8.05
C LEU A 70 -2.07 -7.80 7.21
N CYS A 71 -1.16 -6.84 6.96
CA CYS A 71 0.15 -7.13 6.39
C CYS A 71 1.26 -6.32 7.07
N GLY A 72 2.23 -7.02 7.69
CA GLY A 72 3.27 -6.38 8.50
C GLY A 72 4.25 -5.52 7.71
N HIS A 73 4.85 -6.05 6.63
CA HIS A 73 5.87 -5.32 5.88
C HIS A 73 5.28 -4.11 5.12
N ALA A 74 4.06 -4.24 4.59
CA ALA A 74 3.36 -3.14 3.95
C ALA A 74 2.90 -2.06 4.95
N THR A 75 2.62 -2.43 6.20
CA THR A 75 2.41 -1.46 7.29
C THR A 75 3.68 -0.68 7.60
N LEU A 76 4.82 -1.38 7.71
CA LEU A 76 6.12 -0.74 7.93
C LEU A 76 6.53 0.17 6.77
N ALA A 77 6.29 -0.27 5.53
CA ALA A 77 6.46 0.54 4.33
C ALA A 77 5.59 1.80 4.36
N THR A 78 4.33 1.69 4.80
CA THR A 78 3.41 2.82 4.90
C THR A 78 3.87 3.82 5.95
N ALA A 79 4.33 3.37 7.12
CA ALA A 79 4.82 4.26 8.17
C ALA A 79 6.14 4.98 7.82
N HIS A 80 6.90 4.46 6.85
CA HIS A 80 8.11 5.10 6.34
C HIS A 80 7.81 6.29 5.41
N VAL A 81 6.66 6.28 4.73
CA VAL A 81 6.20 7.30 3.78
C VAL A 81 5.53 8.45 4.51
#